data_AF-A0A1I1L103-F1
#
_entry.id   AF-A0A1I1L103-F1
#
_cell.length_a   1.000
_cell.length_b   1.000
_cell.length_c   1.000
_cell.angle_alpha   90.00
_cell.angle_beta   90.00
_cell.angle_gamma   90.00
#
_symmetry.space_group_name_H-M   'P 1'
#
loop_
_entity.id
_entity.type
_entity.pdbx_description
1 polymer ?
#
loop_
_entity_poly.entity_id
_entity_poly.type
_entity_poly.pdbx_seq_one_letter_code
_entity_poly.pdbx_strand_id
1 'polypeptide(L)' 'QEDEPRTEWRKVNFDAEDIGASIKGNPEELTFEINGITYKPFYETYGKHSVYLDVDLE' A
#
# COMPACT_ATOMS: atom_id res chain seq x y z
N GLN A 1 12.38 -2.34 6.52
CA GLN A 1 11.39 -2.32 7.61
C GLN A 1 11.54 -0.97 8.25
N GLU A 2 10.47 -0.22 8.50
CA GLU A 2 10.59 1.08 9.17
C GLU A 2 11.18 0.84 10.57
N ASP A 3 12.11 1.69 10.98
CA ASP A 3 12.81 1.56 12.27
C ASP A 3 11.88 1.79 13.47
N GLU A 4 10.73 2.46 13.26
CA GLU A 4 9.78 2.81 14.32
C GLU A 4 8.32 2.90 13.82
N PRO A 5 7.32 2.70 14.72
CA PRO A 5 5.91 2.88 14.38
C PRO A 5 5.61 4.35 14.02
N ARG A 6 4.99 4.57 12.86
CA ARG A 6 4.63 5.91 12.40
C ARG A 6 3.41 6.43 13.15
N THR A 7 3.46 7.69 13.54
CA THR A 7 2.32 8.44 14.12
C THR A 7 1.43 9.08 13.06
N GLU A 8 1.93 9.20 11.83
CA GLU A 8 1.23 9.82 10.70
C GLU A 8 1.01 8.82 9.56
N TRP A 9 -0.12 8.97 8.88
CA TRP A 9 -0.45 8.19 7.68
C TRP A 9 0.52 8.50 6.55
N ARG A 10 0.88 7.46 5.78
CA ARG A 10 1.69 7.65 4.58
C ARG A 10 0.78 8.05 3.43
N LYS A 11 0.90 9.30 3.02
CA LYS A 11 0.24 9.81 1.83
C LYS A 11 0.82 9.13 0.59
N VAL A 12 -0.04 8.63 -0.27
CA VAL A 12 0.30 8.10 -1.59
C VAL A 12 -0.46 8.89 -2.65
N ASN A 13 0.25 9.33 -3.69
CA ASN A 13 -0.36 9.97 -4.85
C ASN A 13 -0.57 8.92 -5.94
N PHE A 14 -1.74 8.96 -6.55
CA PHE A 14 -2.08 8.16 -7.72
C PHE A 14 -2.46 9.08 -8.87
N ASP A 15 -2.16 8.63 -10.08
CA ASP A 15 -2.80 9.15 -11.27
C ASP A 15 -4.28 8.76 -11.23
N ALA A 16 -5.17 9.76 -11.27
CA ALA A 16 -6.60 9.52 -11.23
C ALA A 16 -7.13 8.76 -12.47
N GLU A 17 -6.45 8.88 -13.61
CA GLU A 17 -6.84 8.22 -14.86
C GLU A 17 -6.33 6.77 -14.93
N ASP A 18 -5.25 6.44 -14.22
CA ASP A 18 -4.69 5.08 -14.13
C ASP A 18 -4.04 4.78 -12.78
N ILE A 19 -4.89 4.57 -11.76
CA ILE A 19 -4.48 4.21 -10.40
C ILE A 19 -3.57 2.97 -10.39
N GLY A 20 -3.84 2.02 -11.29
CA GLY A 20 -3.12 0.74 -11.36
C GLY A 20 -1.67 0.88 -11.78
N ALA A 21 -1.31 1.91 -12.55
CA ALA A 21 0.05 2.13 -13.05
C ALA A 21 1.09 2.29 -11.91
N SER A 22 0.68 2.88 -10.79
CA SER A 22 1.55 3.13 -9.64
C SER A 22 1.67 1.95 -8.68
N ILE A 23 0.88 0.88 -8.87
CA ILE A 23 0.84 -0.30 -8.00
C ILE A 23 1.62 -1.44 -8.68
N LYS A 24 2.72 -1.85 -8.05
CA LYS A 24 3.55 -2.99 -8.49
C LYS A 24 3.50 -4.09 -7.45
N GLY A 25 3.96 -5.30 -7.78
CA GLY A 25 4.16 -6.37 -6.82
C GLY A 25 3.62 -7.72 -7.27
N ASN A 26 3.56 -8.66 -6.33
CA ASN A 26 3.09 -10.02 -6.56
C ASN A 26 1.77 -10.25 -5.81
N PRO A 27 0.63 -10.40 -6.52
CA PRO A 27 -0.66 -10.63 -5.88
C PRO A 27 -0.75 -12.00 -5.18
N GLU A 28 0.02 -13.01 -5.62
CA GLU A 28 0.04 -14.33 -4.97
C GLU A 28 0.71 -14.28 -3.60
N GLU A 29 1.73 -13.43 -3.44
CA GLU A 29 2.42 -13.19 -2.17
C GLU A 29 1.81 -12.01 -1.39
N LEU A 30 0.74 -11.41 -1.93
CA LEU A 30 0.04 -10.25 -1.37
C LEU A 30 0.97 -9.10 -1.00
N THR A 31 2.05 -8.96 -1.77
CA THR A 31 3.09 -7.97 -1.55
C THR A 31 2.97 -6.93 -2.65
N PHE A 32 2.75 -5.68 -2.24
CA PHE A 32 2.53 -4.57 -3.16
C PHE A 32 3.57 -3.49 -2.93
N GLU A 33 3.95 -2.78 -3.97
CA GLU A 33 4.81 -1.62 -3.93
C GLU A 33 4.06 -0.44 -4.54
N ILE A 34 4.01 0.66 -3.80
CA ILE A 34 3.43 1.92 -4.28
C ILE A 34 4.49 2.99 -4.06
N ASN A 35 4.86 3.72 -5.10
CA ASN A 35 5.86 4.81 -5.03
C ASN A 35 7.18 4.38 -4.34
N GLY A 36 7.67 3.16 -4.64
CA GLY A 36 8.92 2.61 -4.09
C GLY A 36 8.82 2.08 -2.65
N ILE A 37 7.61 1.97 -2.10
CA ILE A 37 7.37 1.55 -0.73
C ILE A 37 6.68 0.21 -0.74
N THR A 38 7.32 -0.81 -0.16
CA THR A 38 6.73 -2.14 -0.05
C THR A 38 5.72 -2.21 1.10
N TYR A 39 4.47 -2.44 0.73
CA TYR A 39 3.36 -2.77 1.61
C TYR A 39 3.25 -4.29 1.71
N LYS A 40 3.37 -4.78 2.93
CA LYS A 40 3.11 -6.19 3.28
C LYS A 40 1.67 -6.31 3.78
N PRO A 41 1.04 -7.49 3.64
CA PRO A 41 -0.30 -7.68 4.19
C PRO A 41 -0.24 -7.44 5.70
N PHE A 42 -1.07 -6.54 6.21
CA PHE A 42 -1.16 -6.26 7.64
C PHE A 42 -2.41 -6.93 8.20
N TYR A 43 -2.23 -7.72 9.26
CA TYR A 43 -3.23 -8.53 9.96
C TYR A 43 -3.98 -9.56 9.09
N GLU A 44 -3.79 -10.85 9.41
CA GLU A 44 -4.69 -11.90 8.97
C GLU A 44 -5.96 -11.85 9.85
N THR A 45 -7.00 -11.15 9.39
CA THR A 45 -8.30 -11.13 10.08
C THR A 45 -9.32 -11.82 9.19
N TYR A 46 -9.83 -12.98 9.63
CA TYR A 46 -10.83 -13.78 8.91
C TYR A 46 -10.43 -14.19 7.48
N GLY A 47 -9.15 -14.48 7.23
CA GLY A 47 -8.66 -14.89 5.90
C GLY A 47 -8.68 -13.76 4.87
N LYS A 48 -8.73 -12.50 5.32
CA LYS A 48 -8.63 -11.31 4.47
C LYS A 48 -7.37 -10.54 4.84
N HIS A 49 -6.74 -9.98 3.82
CA HIS A 49 -5.60 -9.09 3.95
C HIS A 49 -6.06 -7.67 3.64
N SER A 50 -5.83 -6.75 4.58
CA SER A 50 -6.26 -5.36 4.45
C SER A 50 -5.05 -4.43 4.58
N VAL A 51 -5.04 -3.38 3.78
CA VAL A 51 -4.12 -2.25 3.93
C VAL A 51 -4.94 -0.96 3.95
N TYR A 52 -4.54 0.00 4.77
CA TYR A 52 -5.17 1.32 4.85
C TYR A 52 -4.20 2.34 4.26
N LEU A 53 -4.66 3.11 3.28
CA LEU A 53 -3.88 4.12 2.56
C LEU A 53 -4.56 5.48 2.70
N ASP A 54 -3.75 6.52 2.92
CA ASP A 54 -4.20 7.90 2.77
C ASP A 54 -3.88 8.35 1.35
N VAL A 55 -4.93 8.67 0.59
CA VAL A 55 -4.89 8.78 -0.88
C VAL A 55 -5.15 10.21 -1.31
N ASP A 56 -4.31 10.68 -2.21
CA ASP A 56 -4.51 11.90 -2.97
C ASP A 56 -4.49 11.58 -4.46
N LEU A 57 -5.40 12.20 -5.18
CA LEU A 57 -5.60 11.99 -6.60
C LEU A 57 -5.20 13.30 -7.28
N GLU A 58 -4.18 13.22 -8.13
CA GLU A 58 -3.73 14.33 -8.98
C GLU A 58 -4.39 14.27 -10.36
#